data_AF-A0A7S2LHF3-F1
#
_entry.id   AF-A0A7S2LHF3-F1
#
_cell.length_a   1.000
_cell.length_b   1.000
_cell.length_c   1.000
_cell.angle_alpha   90.00
_cell.angle_beta   90.00
_cell.angle_gamma   90.00
#
_symmetry.space_group_name_H-M   'P 1'
#
loop_
_entity.id
_entity.type
_entity.pdbx_description
1 polymer ?
#
loop_
_entity_poly.entity_id
_entity_poly.type
_entity_poly.pdbx_seq_one_letter_code
_entity_poly.pdbx_strand_id
1 'polypeptide(L)'
;RSCDPATSEQAGPCPLKCDDNAYCGWQDWSDWSQCSATCGMCAKRNRRRYLHLVPKSADALPSDVTDTVAMYEALLRRTQDSDSHQNEELVMAFFAGSGCLALVFLVAHLLAAGEGMGPTRSLDSRSSWAGS
;
A
#
# COMPACT_ATOMS: atom_id res chain seq x y z
N ARG A 1 -15.84 26.19 21.52
CA ARG A 1 -17.16 26.24 22.20
C ARG A 1 -17.51 24.79 22.51
N SER A 2 -17.65 24.44 23.79
CA SER A 2 -18.12 23.12 24.20
C SER A 2 -19.64 23.11 24.19
N CYS A 3 -20.24 22.03 23.71
CA CYS A 3 -21.69 21.82 23.79
C CYS A 3 -22.07 21.47 25.23
N ASP A 4 -23.15 22.08 25.73
CA ASP A 4 -23.70 21.80 27.05
C ASP A 4 -24.52 20.49 27.00
N PRO A 5 -24.17 19.44 27.77
CA PRO A 5 -24.90 18.18 27.77
C PRO A 5 -26.36 18.32 28.24
N ALA A 6 -26.71 19.38 28.98
CA ALA A 6 -28.08 19.66 29.41
C ALA A 6 -29.02 20.03 28.24
N THR A 7 -28.46 20.33 27.06
CA THR A 7 -29.21 20.65 25.84
C THR A 7 -29.31 19.47 24.87
N SER A 8 -28.96 18.26 25.31
CA SER A 8 -29.13 17.05 24.50
C SER A 8 -30.48 16.38 24.77
N GLU A 9 -31.22 16.08 23.71
CA GLU A 9 -32.44 15.28 23.75
C GLU A 9 -32.25 14.06 22.86
N GLN A 10 -32.79 12.92 23.27
CA GLN A 10 -32.76 11.72 22.44
C GLN A 10 -33.67 11.94 21.25
N ALA A 11 -33.07 12.12 20.06
CA ALA A 11 -33.80 12.02 18.81
C ALA A 11 -34.46 10.63 18.77
N GLY A 12 -35.79 10.62 18.62
CA GLY A 12 -36.55 9.38 18.50
C GLY A 12 -36.07 8.49 17.35
N PRO A 13 -36.60 7.26 17.24
CA PRO A 13 -36.25 6.37 16.14
C PRO A 13 -36.49 7.07 14.80
N CYS A 14 -35.49 6.98 13.91
CA CYS A 14 -35.58 7.55 12.58
C CYS A 14 -36.76 6.88 11.83
N PRO A 15 -37.72 7.64 11.28
CA PRO A 15 -38.84 7.06 10.54
C PRO A 15 -38.41 6.45 9.19
N LEU A 16 -37.17 6.71 8.74
CA LEU A 16 -36.62 6.09 7.55
C LEU A 16 -36.31 4.62 7.84
N LYS A 17 -37.12 3.73 7.26
CA LYS A 17 -36.74 2.32 7.11
C LYS A 17 -35.57 2.26 6.12
N CYS A 18 -34.38 2.00 6.63
CA CYS A 18 -33.18 1.75 5.83
C CYS A 18 -33.23 0.36 5.17
N ASP A 19 -34.35 -0.02 4.54
CA ASP A 19 -34.45 -1.26 3.77
C ASP A 19 -33.78 -1.06 2.39
N ASP A 20 -32.47 -1.32 2.40
CA ASP A 20 -31.55 -1.90 1.40
C ASP A 20 -31.54 -1.52 -0.09
N ASN A 21 -32.52 -0.76 -0.60
CA ASN A 21 -32.64 -0.53 -2.03
C ASN A 21 -32.72 0.95 -2.44
N ALA A 22 -32.22 1.85 -1.60
CA ALA A 22 -32.03 3.25 -1.97
C ALA A 22 -30.78 3.85 -1.31
N TYR A 23 -30.12 4.77 -2.01
CA TYR A 23 -29.02 5.57 -1.49
C TYR A 23 -29.34 7.06 -1.63
N CYS A 24 -28.68 7.91 -0.83
CA CYS A 24 -28.82 9.35 -0.96
C CYS A 24 -27.95 9.85 -2.13
N GLY A 25 -28.59 10.33 -3.20
CA GLY A 25 -27.96 11.05 -4.28
C GLY A 25 -28.06 12.56 -4.08
N TRP A 26 -27.16 13.31 -4.69
CA TRP A 26 -27.30 14.76 -4.81
C TRP A 26 -28.14 15.09 -6.04
N GLN A 27 -29.14 15.95 -5.88
CA GLN A 27 -29.78 16.58 -7.04
C GLN A 27 -28.85 17.60 -7.70
N ASP A 28 -29.26 18.05 -8.88
CA ASP A 28 -28.61 19.15 -9.57
C ASP A 28 -28.54 20.40 -8.69
N TRP A 29 -27.49 21.19 -8.93
CA TRP A 29 -27.34 22.47 -8.28
C TRP A 29 -28.47 23.41 -8.68
N SER A 30 -29.02 24.12 -7.71
CA SER A 30 -29.86 25.28 -7.99
C SER A 30 -29.07 26.35 -8.72
N ASP A 31 -29.79 27.29 -9.33
CA ASP A 31 -29.19 28.50 -9.88
C ASP A 31 -28.39 29.25 -8.82
N TRP A 32 -27.35 29.93 -9.30
CA TRP A 32 -26.57 30.84 -8.49
C TRP A 32 -27.43 32.01 -8.02
N SER A 33 -27.39 32.31 -6.73
CA SER A 33 -27.99 33.52 -6.18
C SER A 33 -27.45 34.77 -6.87
N GLN A 34 -28.13 35.90 -6.69
CA GLN A 34 -27.56 37.20 -7.03
C GLN A 34 -26.32 37.47 -6.16
N CYS A 35 -25.47 38.39 -6.63
CA CYS A 35 -24.33 38.85 -5.85
C CYS A 35 -24.82 39.52 -4.55
N SER A 36 -24.18 39.21 -3.43
CA SER A 36 -24.51 39.81 -2.13
C SER A 36 -24.26 41.32 -2.06
N ALA A 37 -23.51 41.87 -3.02
CA ALA A 37 -23.21 43.29 -3.16
C ALA A 37 -23.10 43.65 -4.65
N THR A 38 -23.32 44.92 -4.98
CA THR A 38 -23.28 45.43 -6.36
C THR A 38 -21.87 45.75 -6.83
N CYS A 39 -20.92 45.99 -5.93
CA CYS A 39 -19.51 46.25 -6.25
C CYS A 39 -18.57 45.80 -5.12
N GLY A 40 -17.29 45.63 -5.44
CA GLY A 40 -16.23 45.25 -4.50
C GLY A 40 -15.93 43.74 -4.46
N MET A 41 -14.73 43.41 -3.96
CA MET A 41 -14.17 42.05 -3.98
C MET A 41 -14.85 41.07 -3.01
N CYS A 42 -15.67 41.58 -2.08
CA CYS A 42 -16.36 40.78 -1.08
C CYS A 42 -17.75 40.28 -1.52
N ALA A 43 -18.15 40.53 -2.77
CA ALA A 43 -19.41 40.02 -3.31
C ALA A 43 -19.37 38.48 -3.38
N LYS A 44 -20.37 37.84 -2.77
CA LYS A 44 -20.51 36.37 -2.73
C LYS A 44 -21.77 35.95 -3.48
N ARG A 45 -21.72 34.77 -4.09
CA ARG A 45 -22.88 34.08 -4.66
C ARG A 45 -22.98 32.71 -4.02
N ASN A 46 -24.20 32.30 -3.71
CA ASN A 46 -24.49 31.02 -3.08
C ASN A 46 -25.33 30.18 -4.04
N ARG A 47 -25.17 28.87 -3.97
CA ARG A 47 -26.08 27.91 -4.61
C ARG A 47 -26.33 26.76 -3.65
N ARG A 48 -27.45 26.08 -3.79
CA ARG A 48 -27.84 24.96 -2.94
C ARG A 48 -28.10 23.74 -3.80
N ARG A 49 -27.96 22.57 -3.21
CA ARG A 49 -28.43 21.31 -3.76
C ARG A 49 -29.01 20.50 -2.61
N TYR A 50 -29.97 19.65 -2.94
CA TYR A 50 -30.68 18.85 -1.96
C TYR A 50 -30.34 17.37 -2.17
N LEU A 51 -30.38 16.61 -1.08
CA LEU A 51 -30.31 15.16 -1.16
C LEU A 51 -31.68 14.62 -1.55
N HIS A 52 -31.68 13.62 -2.43
CA HIS A 52 -32.86 12.84 -2.76
C HIS A 52 -32.56 11.35 -2.65
N LEU A 53 -33.59 10.56 -2.37
CA LEU A 53 -33.47 9.11 -2.36
C LEU A 53 -33.41 8.61 -3.80
N VAL A 54 -32.33 7.93 -4.14
CA VAL A 54 -32.12 7.27 -5.43
C VAL A 54 -32.34 5.78 -5.24
N PRO A 55 -33.30 5.16 -5.94
CA PRO A 55 -33.49 3.73 -5.87
C PRO A 55 -32.25 3.02 -6.46
N LYS A 56 -31.83 1.95 -5.80
CA LYS A 56 -30.83 1.00 -6.27
C LYS A 56 -31.48 0.09 -7.32
N SER A 57 -31.88 0.64 -8.46
CA SER A 57 -32.29 -0.17 -9.61
C SER A 57 -31.04 -0.60 -10.38
N ALA A 58 -30.98 -1.88 -10.78
CA ALA A 58 -29.88 -2.43 -11.57
C ALA A 58 -29.62 -1.67 -12.89
N ASP A 59 -30.65 -0.99 -13.41
CA ASP A 59 -30.61 -0.24 -14.67
C ASP A 59 -30.17 1.23 -14.53
N ALA A 60 -29.93 1.70 -13.30
CA ALA A 60 -29.55 3.08 -13.02
C ALA A 60 -28.20 3.18 -12.30
N LEU A 61 -27.28 2.25 -12.57
CA LEU A 61 -25.87 2.55 -12.29
C LEU A 61 -25.50 3.79 -13.11
N PRO A 62 -25.08 4.89 -12.48
CA PRO A 62 -24.60 6.06 -13.21
C PRO A 62 -23.49 5.61 -14.16
N SER A 63 -23.45 6.16 -15.37
CA SER A 63 -22.37 5.88 -16.34
C SER A 63 -20.97 6.10 -15.75
N ASP A 64 -20.88 7.00 -14.77
CA ASP A 64 -19.69 7.27 -13.95
C ASP A 64 -19.17 6.00 -13.22
N VAL A 65 -20.07 5.13 -12.75
CA VAL A 65 -19.68 3.88 -12.08
C VAL A 65 -19.14 2.86 -13.10
N THR A 66 -19.75 2.75 -14.28
CA THR A 66 -19.22 1.87 -15.34
C THR A 66 -17.85 2.31 -15.83
N ASP A 67 -17.63 3.62 -15.97
CA ASP A 67 -16.32 4.19 -16.36
C ASP A 67 -15.27 3.96 -15.26
N THR A 68 -15.67 4.14 -13.99
CA THR A 68 -14.81 3.89 -12.83
C THR A 68 -14.42 2.42 -12.72
N VAL A 69 -15.35 1.49 -12.95
CA VAL A 69 -15.08 0.05 -12.94
C VAL A 69 -14.10 -0.33 -14.05
N ALA A 70 -14.32 0.16 -15.28
CA ALA A 70 -13.40 -0.08 -16.40
C ALA A 70 -11.98 0.45 -16.12
N MET A 71 -11.87 1.64 -15.53
CA MET A 71 -10.57 2.18 -15.11
C MET A 71 -9.92 1.34 -14.01
N TYR A 72 -10.67 0.93 -12.99
CA TYR A 72 -10.17 0.10 -11.90
C TYR A 72 -9.64 -1.24 -12.42
N GLU A 73 -10.36 -1.89 -13.33
CA GLU A 73 -9.91 -3.11 -13.99
C GLU A 73 -8.63 -2.89 -14.81
N ALA A 74 -8.53 -1.76 -15.53
CA ALA A 74 -7.32 -1.40 -16.26
C ALA A 74 -6.12 -1.17 -15.33
N LEU A 75 -6.34 -0.55 -14.16
CA LEU A 75 -5.32 -0.37 -13.13
C LEU A 75 -4.89 -1.71 -12.53
N LEU A 76 -5.84 -2.59 -12.21
CA LEU A 76 -5.54 -3.92 -11.69
C LEU A 76 -4.73 -4.77 -12.66
N ARG A 77 -5.04 -4.72 -13.97
CA ARG A 77 -4.24 -5.41 -15.00
C ARG A 77 -2.80 -4.93 -15.03
N ARG A 78 -2.58 -3.61 -14.91
CA ARG A 78 -1.22 -3.05 -14.86
C ARG A 78 -0.45 -3.51 -13.62
N THR A 79 -1.13 -3.67 -12.48
CA THR A 79 -0.51 -4.23 -11.27
C THR A 79 -0.18 -5.70 -11.45
N GLN A 80 -1.14 -6.50 -11.95
CA GLN A 80 -0.93 -7.93 -12.21
C GLN A 80 0.26 -8.20 -13.13
N ASP A 81 0.40 -7.41 -14.20
CA ASP A 81 1.52 -7.50 -15.15
C ASP A 81 2.87 -7.14 -14.50
N SER A 82 2.88 -6.17 -13.58
CA SER A 82 4.08 -5.78 -12.83
C SER A 82 4.52 -6.82 -11.80
N ASP A 83 3.57 -7.55 -11.20
CA ASP A 83 3.86 -8.55 -10.15
C ASP A 83 4.48 -9.83 -10.74
N SER A 84 4.10 -10.23 -11.97
CA SER A 84 4.69 -11.41 -12.62
C SER A 84 6.15 -11.22 -12.98
N HIS A 85 6.53 -10.05 -13.51
CA HIS A 85 7.90 -9.76 -13.91
C HIS A 85 8.87 -9.64 -12.73
N GLN A 86 8.44 -9.08 -11.59
CA GLN A 86 9.33 -8.94 -10.42
C GLN A 86 9.72 -10.29 -9.79
N ASN A 87 8.80 -11.27 -9.76
CA ASN A 87 9.07 -12.56 -9.13
C ASN A 87 10.09 -13.40 -9.91
N GLU A 88 10.07 -13.36 -11.25
CA GLU A 88 11.01 -14.10 -12.08
C GLU A 88 12.44 -13.54 -11.98
N GLU A 89 12.58 -12.21 -11.98
CA GLU A 89 13.87 -11.52 -11.82
C GLU A 89 14.52 -11.78 -10.46
N LEU A 90 13.72 -11.75 -9.38
CA LEU A 90 14.19 -12.03 -8.02
C LEU A 90 14.72 -13.46 -7.89
N VAL A 91 14.02 -14.44 -8.47
CA VAL A 91 14.43 -15.86 -8.43
C VAL A 91 15.79 -16.06 -9.14
N MET A 92 15.97 -15.43 -10.30
CA MET A 92 17.26 -15.48 -11.02
C MET A 92 18.40 -14.83 -10.23
N ALA A 93 18.14 -13.73 -9.54
CA ALA A 93 19.12 -13.07 -8.69
C ALA A 93 19.54 -13.94 -7.49
N PHE A 94 18.61 -14.63 -6.84
CA PHE A 94 18.92 -15.55 -5.74
C PHE A 94 19.74 -16.76 -6.19
N PHE A 95 19.41 -17.35 -7.35
CA PHE A 95 20.17 -18.49 -7.87
C PHE A 95 21.58 -18.08 -8.34
N ALA A 96 21.71 -16.97 -9.06
CA ALA A 96 23.01 -16.45 -9.46
C ALA A 96 23.88 -16.07 -8.25
N GLY A 97 23.29 -15.38 -7.26
CA GLY A 97 23.99 -14.97 -6.04
C GLY A 97 24.44 -16.17 -5.19
N SER A 98 23.54 -17.13 -4.95
CA SER A 98 23.86 -18.32 -4.16
C SER A 98 24.91 -19.22 -4.85
N GLY A 99 24.83 -19.36 -6.17
CA GLY A 99 25.84 -20.07 -6.96
C GLY A 99 27.22 -19.43 -6.86
N CYS A 100 27.31 -18.12 -7.01
CA CYS A 100 28.57 -17.38 -6.84
C CYS A 100 29.15 -17.54 -5.43
N LEU A 101 28.32 -17.43 -4.39
CA LEU A 101 28.76 -17.63 -3.01
C LEU A 101 29.27 -19.06 -2.79
N ALA A 102 28.54 -20.07 -3.25
CA ALA A 102 28.95 -21.47 -3.13
C ALA A 102 30.28 -21.75 -3.84
N LEU A 103 30.51 -21.17 -5.02
CA LEU A 103 31.78 -21.27 -5.74
C LEU A 103 32.93 -20.62 -4.97
N VAL A 104 32.72 -19.44 -4.39
CA VAL A 104 33.73 -18.77 -3.55
C VAL A 104 34.08 -19.62 -2.32
N PHE A 105 33.07 -20.18 -1.63
CA PHE A 105 33.30 -21.06 -0.48
C PHE A 105 34.04 -22.34 -0.88
N LEU A 106 33.68 -22.97 -2.00
CA LEU A 106 34.38 -24.16 -2.51
C LEU A 106 35.84 -23.87 -2.84
N VAL A 107 36.12 -22.76 -3.53
CA VAL A 107 37.51 -22.35 -3.84
C VAL A 107 38.28 -22.09 -2.55
N ALA A 108 37.71 -21.38 -1.58
CA ALA A 108 38.33 -21.13 -0.30
C ALA A 108 38.62 -22.44 0.47
N HIS A 109 37.68 -23.39 0.47
CA HIS A 109 37.87 -24.71 1.07
C HIS A 109 38.98 -25.52 0.39
N LEU A 110 39.06 -25.51 -0.94
CA LEU A 110 40.11 -26.21 -1.69
C LEU A 110 41.49 -25.61 -1.45
N LEU A 111 41.58 -24.27 -1.35
CA LEU A 111 42.82 -23.59 -0.99
C LEU A 111 43.27 -23.95 0.44
N ALA A 112 42.35 -23.95 1.41
CA ALA A 112 42.65 -24.31 2.80
C ALA A 112 42.97 -25.82 2.98
N ALA A 113 42.31 -26.70 2.23
CA ALA A 113 42.60 -28.14 2.23
C ALA A 113 43.95 -28.44 1.56
N GLY A 114 44.38 -27.61 0.60
CA GLY A 114 45.70 -27.66 -0.01
C GLY A 114 46.85 -27.31 0.96
N GLU A 115 46.56 -26.66 2.08
CA GLU A 115 47.54 -26.32 3.13
C GLU A 115 47.57 -27.34 4.29
N GLY A 116 46.88 -28.48 4.17
CA GLY A 116 46.67 -29.44 5.25
C GLY A 116 47.42 -30.78 5.16
N MET A 117 48.72 -30.81 4.84
CA MET A 117 49.60 -31.93 5.25
C MET A 117 51.09 -31.49 5.33
N GLY A 118 51.44 -30.82 6.42
CA GLY A 118 52.82 -30.67 6.89
C GLY A 118 52.88 -31.04 8.39
N PRO A 119 53.82 -31.89 8.83
CA PRO A 119 53.74 -32.52 10.15
C PRO A 119 54.05 -31.51 11.27
N THR A 120 53.20 -31.49 12.28
CA THR A 120 53.50 -30.93 13.60
C THR A 120 54.61 -31.76 14.26
N ARG A 121 55.87 -31.38 14.03
CA ARG A 121 56.98 -31.83 14.87
C ARG A 121 57.15 -30.86 16.03
N SER A 122 56.56 -31.25 17.16
CA SER A 122 57.07 -30.92 18.49
C SER A 122 58.58 -31.16 18.54
N LEU A 123 59.36 -30.12 18.81
CA LEU A 123 60.72 -30.27 19.30
C LEU A 123 60.82 -29.54 20.63
N ASP A 124 60.87 -30.40 21.65
CA ASP A 124 60.99 -30.15 23.06
C ASP A 124 62.15 -29.20 23.38
N SER A 125 61.86 -28.25 24.26
CA SER A 125 62.86 -27.45 24.96
C SER A 125 63.33 -28.25 26.17
N ARG A 126 64.44 -29.01 26.06
CA ARG A 126 65.29 -29.29 27.23
C ARG A 126 66.65 -29.94 26.94
N SER A 127 67.59 -29.58 27.80
CA SER A 127 68.88 -30.22 28.13
C SER A 127 70.13 -29.78 27.34
N SER A 128 70.61 -28.60 27.72
CA SER A 128 72.04 -28.33 27.86
C SER A 128 72.56 -29.03 29.13
N TRP A 129 73.44 -30.03 28.97
CA TRP A 129 74.44 -30.51 29.95
C TRP A 129 75.66 -30.97 29.13
N ALA A 130 76.72 -30.17 29.06
CA ALA A 130 77.89 -30.21 29.94
C ALA A 130 78.73 -31.49 29.74
N GLY A 131 79.87 -31.33 29.07
CA GLY A 131 80.90 -32.35 28.94
C GLY A 131 82.29 -31.76 29.22
N SER A 132 83.01 -32.45 30.11
CA SER A 132 84.40 -32.29 30.56
C SER A 132 84.68 -31.27 31.66
#